data_AF-A0A0Q5DHL2-F1
#
_entry.id   AF-A0A0Q5DHL2-F1
#
_cell.length_a   1.000
_cell.length_b   1.000
_cell.length_c   1.000
_cell.angle_alpha   90.00
_cell.angle_beta   90.00
_cell.angle_gamma   90.00
#
_symmetry.space_group_name_H-M   'P 1'
#
loop_
_entity.id
_entity.type
_entity.pdbx_description
1 polymer ?
#
loop_
_entity_poly.entity_id
_entity_poly.type
_entity_poly.pdbx_seq_one_letter_code
_entity_poly.pdbx_strand_id
1 'polypeptide(L)' 'MSEDGITFERIRERAHEIWERNHRPEGFEVEFWLMAERELRAERARNAPKPAAPAQEDAARS' A
#
# COMPACT_ATOMS: atom_id res chain seq x y z
N MET A 1 -2.17 5.75 16.88
CA MET A 1 -1.24 5.30 15.82
C MET A 1 -2.11 4.66 14.76
N SER A 2 -2.07 5.13 13.50
CA SER A 2 -2.95 4.65 12.44
C SER A 2 -2.89 3.11 12.32
N GLU A 3 -4.06 2.46 12.28
CA GLU A 3 -4.23 1.00 12.41
C GLU A 3 -3.50 0.20 11.31
N ASP A 4 -3.17 0.86 10.20
CA ASP A 4 -2.42 0.30 9.08
C ASP A 4 -0.89 0.38 9.23
N GLY A 5 -0.32 0.81 10.36
CA GLY A 5 1.13 0.91 10.56
C GLY A 5 1.88 1.78 9.53
N ILE A 6 1.13 2.45 8.64
CA ILE A 6 1.61 3.43 7.68
C ILE A 6 1.56 4.77 8.40
N THR A 7 2.73 5.30 8.71
CA THR A 7 2.86 6.61 9.37
C THR A 7 2.80 7.72 8.33
N PHE A 8 2.39 8.91 8.76
CA PHE A 8 2.41 10.11 7.91
C PHE A 8 3.81 10.39 7.36
N GLU A 9 4.84 10.15 8.17
CA GLU A 9 6.24 10.30 7.77
C GLU A 9 6.60 9.36 6.61
N ARG A 10 6.11 8.11 6.64
CA ARG A 10 6.33 7.16 5.57
C ARG A 10 5.62 7.56 4.26
N ILE A 11 4.41 8.08 4.37
CA ILE A 11 3.67 8.63 3.22
C ILE A 11 4.42 9.82 2.64
N ARG A 12 4.93 10.73 3.49
CA ARG A 12 5.73 11.89 3.07
C ARG A 12 6.98 11.48 2.31
N GLU A 13 7.76 10.54 2.86
CA GLU A 13 8.96 10.03 2.21
C GLU A 13 8.63 9.48 0.82
N ARG A 14 7.63 8.60 0.73
CA ARG A 14 7.24 7.99 -0.54
C ARG A 14 6.69 9.03 -1.53
N ALA A 15 5.90 10.00 -1.08
CA ALA A 15 5.40 11.08 -1.93
C ALA A 15 6.54 11.94 -2.48
N HIS A 16 7.56 12.23 -1.65
CA HIS A 16 8.74 12.97 -2.07
C HIS A 16 9.56 12.20 -3.11
N GLU A 17 9.80 10.90 -2.90
CA GLU A 17 10.48 10.04 -3.89
C GLU A 17 9.75 10.06 -5.25
N ILE A 18 8.42 9.95 -5.24
CA ILE A 18 7.62 10.01 -6.46
C ILE A 18 7.75 11.40 -7.10
N TRP A 19 7.60 12.48 -6.33
CA TRP A 19 7.72 13.85 -6.83
C TRP A 19 9.09 14.13 -7.46
N GLU A 20 10.17 13.67 -6.84
CA GLU A 20 11.54 13.81 -7.35
C GLU A 20 11.74 13.04 -8.67
N ARG A 21 11.25 11.80 -8.75
CA ARG A 21 11.30 11.01 -9.99
C ARG A 21 10.53 11.67 -11.13
N ASN A 22 9.43 12.35 -10.81
CA ASN A 22 8.59 13.06 -11.78
C ASN A 22 9.13 14.47 -12.13
N HIS A 23 10.36 14.81 -11.73
CA HIS A 23 11.01 16.10 -12.02
C HIS A 23 10.37 17.29 -11.30
N ARG A 24 9.81 17.02 -10.12
CA ARG A 24 9.31 18.04 -9.18
C ARG A 24 8.28 19.00 -9.79
N PRO A 25 7.20 18.50 -10.41
CA PRO A 25 6.19 19.38 -10.97
C PRO A 25 5.43 20.08 -9.84
N GLU A 26 5.12 21.35 -10.05
CA GLU A 26 4.38 22.18 -9.10
C GLU A 26 2.87 21.94 -9.25
N GLY A 27 2.11 21.98 -8.15
CA GLY A 27 0.65 21.84 -8.17
C GLY A 27 0.12 20.40 -8.22
N PHE A 28 1.00 19.40 -8.17
CA PHE A 28 0.64 17.98 -8.13
C PHE A 28 0.96 17.31 -6.79
N GLU A 29 1.26 18.09 -5.75
CA GLU A 29 1.67 17.59 -4.44
C GLU A 29 0.61 16.64 -3.90
N VAL A 30 -0.66 17.05 -3.88
CA VAL A 30 -1.78 16.24 -3.34
C VAL A 30 -1.89 14.89 -4.07
N GLU A 31 -1.74 14.87 -5.39
CA GLU A 31 -1.77 13.64 -6.20
C GLU A 31 -0.65 12.68 -5.78
N PHE A 32 0.56 13.18 -5.56
CA PHE A 32 1.68 12.36 -5.08
C PHE A 32 1.49 11.86 -3.65
N TRP A 33 0.88 12.65 -2.77
CA TRP A 33 0.50 12.21 -1.43
C TRP A 33 -0.51 11.05 -1.47
N LEU A 34 -1.56 11.16 -2.30
CA LEU A 34 -2.55 10.11 -2.48
C LEU A 34 -1.96 8.85 -3.13
N MET A 35 -1.09 9.03 -4.12
CA MET A 35 -0.38 7.94 -4.78
C MET A 35 0.52 7.18 -3.80
N ALA A 36 1.30 7.89 -2.99
CA ALA A 36 2.16 7.32 -1.97
C ALA A 36 1.38 6.51 -0.94
N GLU A 37 0.26 7.05 -0.45
CA GLU A 37 -0.61 6.34 0.49
C GLU A 37 -1.14 5.04 -0.12
N ARG A 38 -1.60 5.09 -1.37
CA ARG A 38 -2.12 3.93 -2.10
C ARG A 38 -1.05 2.86 -2.33
N GLU A 39 0.16 3.26 -2.69
CA GLU A 39 1.28 2.32 -2.85
C GLU A 39 1.63 1.63 -1.53
N LEU A 40 1.75 2.38 -0.44
CA LEU A 40 2.10 1.84 0.87
C LEU A 40 1.02 0.87 1.39
N ARG A 41 -0.27 1.18 1.18
CA ARG A 41 -1.38 0.26 1.48
C ARG A 41 -1.29 -1.01 0.65
N ALA A 42 -0.98 -0.91 -0.65
CA ALA A 42 -0.83 -2.07 -1.52
C ALA A 42 0.40 -2.93 -1.17
N GLU A 43 1.51 -2.31 -0.75
CA GLU A 43 2.70 -3.02 -0.23
C GLU A 43 2.35 -3.79 1.06
N ARG A 44 1.63 -3.16 1.99
CA ARG A 44 1.18 -3.82 3.22
C ARG A 44 0.21 -4.97 2.91
N ALA A 45 -0.77 -4.76 2.03
CA ALA A 45 -1.73 -5.80 1.66
C ALA A 45 -1.04 -7.03 1.02
N ARG A 46 0.04 -6.81 0.25
CA ARG A 46 0.86 -7.89 -0.31
C ARG A 46 1.71 -8.60 0.74
N ASN A 47 2.17 -7.87 1.76
CA ASN A 47 3.04 -8.41 2.81
C ASN A 47 2.26 -8.96 4.02
N ALA A 48 0.96 -8.68 4.12
CA ALA A 48 0.10 -9.28 5.12
C ALA A 48 -0.01 -10.79 4.83
N PRO A 49 0.13 -11.65 5.86
CA PRO A 49 -0.09 -13.07 5.67
C PRO A 49 -1.53 -13.25 5.18
N LYS A 50 -1.66 -13.72 3.94
CA LYS A 50 -2.96 -14.12 3.38
C LYS A 50 -3.57 -15.10 4.39
N PRO A 51 -4.78 -14.85 4.95
CA PRO A 51 -5.44 -15.90 5.69
C PRO A 51 -5.56 -17.06 4.71
N ALA A 52 -4.88 -18.17 5.01
CA ALA A 52 -4.97 -19.38 4.23
C ALA A 52 -6.47 -19.66 4.08
N ALA A 53 -6.96 -19.59 2.84
CA ALA A 53 -8.31 -20.02 2.55
C ALA A 53 -8.46 -21.42 3.15
N PRO A 54 -9.56 -21.73 3.86
CA PRO A 54 -9.73 -23.05 4.43
C PRO A 54 -9.61 -24.02 3.27
N ALA A 55 -8.74 -25.01 3.43
CA ALA A 55 -8.67 -26.15 2.53
C ALA A 55 -10.12 -26.59 2.27
N GLN A 56 -10.47 -26.75 0.99
CA GLN A 56 -11.69 -27.46 0.61
C GLN A 56 -11.50 -28.92 1.06
N GLU A 57 -11.71 -29.12 2.37
CA GLU A 57 -12.10 -30.35 3.00
C GLU A 57 -13.61 -30.44 2.79
N ASP A 58 -14.04 -30.78 1.57
CA ASP A 58 -15.31 -31.44 1.37
C ASP A 58 -15.32 -32.19 0.04
N ALA A 59 -15.59 -33.49 0.14
CA ALA A 59 -16.37 -34.23 -0.84
C ALA A 59 -15.86 -34.30 -2.30
N ALA A 60 -14.75 -34.99 -2.49
CA ALA A 60 -14.67 -35.98 -3.58
C ALA A 60 -14.51 -37.37 -2.98
N ARG A 61 -15.44 -37.70 -2.08
CA ARG A 61 -15.84 -39.07 -1.81
C ARG A 61 -16.70 -39.52 -2.99
N SER A 62 -16.15 -40.27 -3.93
CA SER A 62 -16.86 -41.23 -4.80
C SER A 62 -15.86 -42.09 -5.57
#